data_AF-A0A921ZYH9-F1
#
_entry.id   AF-A0A921ZYH9-F1
#
_cell.length_a   1.000
_cell.length_b   1.000
_cell.length_c   1.000
_cell.angle_alpha   90.00
_cell.angle_beta   90.00
_cell.angle_gamma   90.00
#
_symmetry.space_group_name_H-M   'P 1'
#
loop_
_entity.id
_entity.type
_entity.pdbx_description
1 polymer ?
#
loop_
_entity_poly.entity_id
_entity_poly.type
_entity_poly.pdbx_seq_one_letter_code
_entity_poly.pdbx_strand_id
1 'polypeptide(L)' 'MEGLEAGHWSRDITKAKNGRWIFRDRNAKLKIGDKIYFWTYILKDGLGYRQDNGEWTVT' A
#
# COMPACT_ATOMS: atom_id res chain seq x y z
N MET A 1 -12.03 -1.85 5.16
CA MET A 1 -11.37 -2.89 4.36
C MET A 1 -12.20 -4.15 4.44
N GLU A 2 -12.63 -4.71 3.32
CA GLU A 2 -13.29 -6.02 3.26
C GLU A 2 -12.36 -7.05 2.61
N GLY A 3 -11.54 -7.72 3.43
CA GLY A 3 -10.59 -8.73 2.95
C GLY A 3 -9.54 -8.16 1.98
N LEU A 4 -9.39 -8.80 0.81
CA LEU A 4 -8.44 -8.42 -0.25
C LEU A 4 -9.11 -7.56 -1.34
N GLU A 5 -9.95 -6.62 -0.95
CA GLU A 5 -10.51 -5.65 -1.89
C GLU A 5 -9.40 -4.81 -2.54
N ALA A 6 -9.65 -4.33 -3.76
CA ALA A 6 -8.68 -3.49 -4.48
C ALA A 6 -8.40 -2.17 -3.74
N GLY A 7 -9.39 -1.63 -3.03
CA GLY A 7 -9.29 -0.36 -2.31
C GLY A 7 -9.17 0.86 -3.23
N HIS A 8 -8.95 2.03 -2.63
CA HIS A 8 -8.82 3.30 -3.36
C HIS A 8 -7.51 3.39 -4.14
N TRP A 9 -6.42 2.87 -3.57
CA TRP A 9 -5.12 2.77 -4.22
C TRP A 9 -4.82 1.32 -4.55
N SER A 10 -4.85 1.00 -5.85
CA SER A 10 -4.47 -0.31 -6.38
C SER A 10 -3.49 -0.08 -7.53
N ARG A 11 -2.20 -0.35 -7.27
CA ARG A 11 -1.15 -0.12 -8.26
C ARG A 11 0.07 -1.00 -8.04
N ASP A 12 0.51 -1.64 -9.11
CA ASP A 12 1.77 -2.35 -9.13
C ASP A 12 2.94 -1.38 -9.29
N ILE A 13 3.94 -1.56 -8.43
CA ILE A 13 5.27 -1.00 -8.63
C ILE A 13 6.11 -2.17 -9.10
N THR A 14 6.77 -2.07 -10.27
CA THR A 14 7.51 -3.17 -10.93
C THR A 14 9.04 -3.00 -10.87
N LYS A 15 9.55 -1.89 -10.33
CA LYS A 15 10.98 -1.67 -10.09
C LYS A 15 11.22 -0.96 -8.75
N ALA A 16 12.24 -1.41 -8.02
CA ALA A 16 12.74 -0.72 -6.84
C ALA A 16 13.55 0.53 -7.22
N LYS A 17 13.51 1.55 -6.36
CA LYS A 17 14.41 2.71 -6.39
C LYS A 17 15.19 2.74 -5.08
N ASN A 18 16.52 2.70 -5.15
CA ASN A 18 17.42 2.71 -3.99
C ASN A 18 17.05 1.62 -2.95
N GLY A 19 16.80 0.40 -3.43
CA GLY A 19 16.44 -0.75 -2.57
C GLY A 19 15.02 -0.72 -1.99
N ARG A 20 14.17 0.24 -2.39
CA ARG A 20 12.78 0.35 -1.89
C ARG A 20 11.77 0.44 -3.02
N TRP A 21 10.61 -0.17 -2.82
CA TRP A 21 9.45 -0.03 -3.68
C TRP A 21 8.59 1.10 -3.12
N ILE A 22 8.31 2.11 -3.95
CA ILE A 22 7.66 3.35 -3.50
C ILE A 22 6.41 3.58 -4.33
N PHE A 23 5.26 3.38 -3.71
CA PHE A 23 4.00 3.96 -4.18
C PHE A 23 3.94 5.44 -3.79
N ARG A 24 3.43 6.29 -4.69
CA ARG A 24 3.23 7.71 -4.42
C ARG A 24 2.02 8.23 -5.16
N ASP A 25 1.05 8.74 -4.42
CA ASP A 25 -0.02 9.60 -4.92
C ASP A 25 0.23 11.03 -4.43
N ARG A 26 0.37 11.98 -5.35
CA ARG A 26 0.59 13.40 -5.03
C ARG A 26 -0.71 14.20 -4.93
N ASN A 27 -1.83 13.60 -5.32
CA ASN A 27 -3.14 14.25 -5.38
C ASN A 27 -4.03 13.85 -4.20
N ALA A 28 -3.62 12.88 -3.39
CA ALA A 28 -4.30 12.49 -2.17
C ALA A 28 -4.42 13.67 -1.20
N LYS A 29 -5.66 14.05 -0.88
CA LYS A 29 -5.97 15.14 0.06
C LYS A 29 -6.33 14.54 1.41
N LEU A 30 -5.32 14.36 2.26
CA LEU A 30 -5.46 13.78 3.60
C LEU A 30 -5.64 14.88 4.66
N LYS A 31 -6.36 14.55 5.73
CA LYS A 31 -6.53 15.38 6.93
C LYS A 31 -5.95 14.67 8.15
N ILE A 32 -5.49 15.44 9.13
CA ILE A 32 -5.04 14.91 10.43
C ILE A 32 -6.19 14.14 11.07
N GLY A 33 -5.89 12.94 11.57
CA GLY A 33 -6.86 12.00 12.14
C GLY A 33 -7.44 11.01 11.13
N ASP A 34 -7.28 11.22 9.82
CA ASP A 34 -7.69 10.23 8.82
C ASP A 34 -6.93 8.91 9.01
N LYS A 35 -7.62 7.79 8.78
CA LYS A 35 -7.03 6.45 8.83
C LYS A 35 -6.93 5.84 7.45
N ILE A 36 -5.74 5.33 7.12
CA ILE A 36 -5.45 4.55 5.92
C ILE A 36 -5.44 3.08 6.31
N TYR A 37 -6.42 2.34 5.79
CA TYR A 37 -6.46 0.89 5.83
C TYR A 37 -5.88 0.35 4.53
N PHE A 38 -4.86 -0.51 4.60
CA PHE A 38 -4.19 -1.04 3.41
C PHE A 38 -3.70 -2.48 3.60
N TRP A 39 -3.48 -3.15 2.48
CA TRP A 39 -2.64 -4.34 2.42
C TRP A 39 -1.59 -4.13 1.33
N THR A 40 -0.45 -4.81 1.42
CA THR A 40 0.58 -4.79 0.37
C THR A 40 0.91 -6.20 -0.07
N TYR A 41 1.40 -6.34 -1.30
CA TYR A 41 1.83 -7.61 -1.85
C TYR A 41 3.21 -7.49 -2.49
N ILE A 42 4.03 -8.52 -2.29
CA ILE A 42 5.32 -8.67 -2.95
C ILE A 42 5.43 -10.05 -3.58
N LEU A 43 6.12 -10.11 -4.72
CA LEU A 43 6.61 -11.34 -5.32
C LEU A 43 8.10 -11.45 -5.02
N LYS A 44 8.50 -12.52 -4.35
CA LYS A 44 9.90 -12.88 -4.12
C LYS A 44 10.11 -14.31 -4.60
N ASP A 45 10.98 -14.49 -5.59
CA ASP A 45 11.31 -15.80 -6.17
C ASP A 45 10.07 -16.60 -6.62
N GLY A 46 9.08 -15.91 -7.18
CA GLY A 46 7.81 -16.50 -7.62
C GLY A 46 6.79 -16.76 -6.50
N LEU A 47 7.14 -16.53 -5.24
CA LEU A 47 6.26 -16.68 -4.09
C LEU A 47 5.68 -15.33 -3.66
N GLY A 48 4.36 -15.32 -3.42
CA GLY A 48 3.61 -14.16 -3.00
C GLY A 48 3.58 -14.01 -1.48
N TYR A 49 3.86 -12.81 -0.99
CA TYR A 49 3.75 -12.46 0.43
C TYR A 49 2.95 -11.18 0.60
N ARG A 50 2.21 -11.08 1.70
CA ARG A 50 1.43 -9.88 2.02
C ARG A 50 1.70 -9.35 3.41
N GLN A 51 1.55 -8.05 3.53
CA GLN A 51 1.16 -7.43 4.79
C GLN A 51 -0.34 -7.19 4.71
N ASP A 52 -1.12 -8.00 5.43
CA ASP A 52 -2.58 -7.85 5.55
C ASP A 52 -2.90 -6.99 6.78
N ASN A 53 -4.10 -6.40 6.83
CA ASN A 53 -4.62 -5.61 7.96
C ASN A 53 -3.73 -4.42 8.38
N GLY A 54 -3.08 -3.76 7.42
CA GLY A 54 -2.31 -2.55 7.67
C GLY A 54 -3.22 -1.38 8.04
N GLU A 55 -2.84 -0.65 9.08
CA GLU A 55 -3.52 0.57 9.51
C GLU A 55 -2.46 1.65 9.79
N TRP A 56 -2.70 2.85 9.28
CA TRP A 56 -1.89 4.03 9.58
C TRP A 56 -2.78 5.25 9.77
N THR A 57 -2.50 6.06 10.79
CA THR A 57 -3.24 7.30 11.08
C THR A 57 -2.40 8.49 10.64
N VAL A 58 -3.02 9.44 9.93
CA VAL A 58 -2.42 10.73 9.61
C VAL A 58 -2.29 11.54 10.88
N THR A 59 -1.06 11.90 11.27
CA THR A 59 -0.74 12.67 12.49
C THR A 59 -0.09 13.99 12.15
#